data_AF-A0AAD5PN15-F1
#
_entry.id   AF-A0AAD5PN15-F1
#
_cell.length_a   1.000
_cell.length_b   1.000
_cell.length_c   1.000
_cell.angle_alpha   90.00
_cell.angle_beta   90.00
_cell.angle_gamma   90.00
#
_symmetry.space_group_name_H-M   'P 1'
#
loop_
_entity.id
_entity.type
_entity.pdbx_description
1 polymer ?
#
loop_
_entity_poly.entity_id
_entity_poly.type
_entity_poly.pdbx_seq_one_letter_code
_entity_poly.pdbx_strand_id
1 'polypeptide(L)'
;MANQIIENHLKDVNHVPKFDGTNFREWSYELRLILQQLGLIGLVEARVGHTLPDEVTQSFYYCIFKSHPLFHDPDNPELITNAAQIDAWILRDVTSRNYIFATLTRPMKEGLYSCDTAAAM
;
A
#
# COMPACT_ATOMS: atom_id res chain seq x y z
N MET A 1 -9.99 18.17 -5.04
CA MET A 1 -10.59 16.89 -4.63
C MET A 1 -10.58 15.98 -5.85
N ALA A 2 -9.56 15.14 -5.99
CA ALA A 2 -9.50 14.19 -7.09
C ALA A 2 -10.44 13.04 -6.76
N ASN A 3 -11.59 12.97 -7.43
CA ASN A 3 -12.34 11.74 -7.55
C ASN A 3 -11.43 10.75 -8.29
N GLN A 4 -10.60 10.01 -7.56
CA GLN A 4 -10.11 8.73 -8.05
C GLN A 4 -11.35 7.86 -8.15
N ILE A 5 -11.90 7.81 -9.37
CA ILE A 5 -12.80 6.75 -9.78
C ILE A 5 -12.09 5.48 -9.33
N ILE A 6 -12.67 4.80 -8.34
CA ILE A 6 -12.29 3.44 -8.01
C ILE A 6 -12.76 2.64 -9.22
N GLU A 7 -11.96 2.69 -10.30
CA GLU A 7 -12.16 1.83 -11.43
C GLU A 7 -12.14 0.41 -10.86
N ASN A 8 -13.19 -0.33 -11.15
CA ASN A 8 -13.42 -1.62 -10.54
C ASN A 8 -12.49 -2.64 -11.22
N HIS A 9 -11.20 -2.50 -10.93
CA HIS A 9 -10.12 -3.21 -11.60
C HIS A 9 -10.10 -4.71 -11.26
N LEU A 10 -10.98 -5.15 -10.34
CA LEU A 10 -11.23 -6.56 -10.06
C LEU A 10 -11.74 -7.34 -11.29
N LYS A 11 -12.31 -6.64 -12.29
CA LYS A 11 -12.68 -7.27 -13.57
C LYS A 11 -11.46 -7.80 -14.32
N ASP A 12 -10.30 -7.18 -14.12
CA ASP A 12 -9.08 -7.52 -14.84
C ASP A 12 -8.52 -8.87 -14.41
N VAL A 13 -8.89 -9.39 -13.23
CA VAL A 13 -8.47 -10.71 -12.74
C VAL A 13 -9.53 -11.80 -12.87
N ASN A 14 -10.69 -11.52 -13.47
CA ASN A 14 -11.74 -12.52 -13.65
C ASN A 14 -11.33 -13.69 -14.57
N HIS A 15 -10.38 -13.45 -15.48
CA HIS A 15 -9.85 -14.48 -16.37
C HIS A 15 -8.76 -15.34 -15.70
N VAL A 16 -8.18 -14.85 -14.60
CA VAL A 16 -7.11 -15.56 -13.89
C VAL A 16 -7.71 -16.76 -13.15
N PRO A 17 -7.16 -17.98 -13.32
CA PRO A 17 -7.65 -19.16 -12.63
C PRO A 17 -7.51 -18.97 -11.12
N LYS A 18 -8.52 -19.38 -10.36
CA LYS A 18 -8.45 -19.27 -8.90
C LYS A 18 -7.39 -20.22 -8.35
N PHE A 19 -6.52 -19.72 -7.48
CA PHE A 19 -5.51 -20.52 -6.83
C PHE A 19 -6.13 -21.48 -5.82
N ASP A 20 -5.89 -22.76 -6.03
CA ASP A 20 -6.39 -23.86 -5.20
C ASP A 20 -5.26 -24.63 -4.48
N GLY A 21 -4.01 -24.20 -4.65
CA GLY A 21 -2.83 -24.87 -4.11
C GLY A 21 -2.07 -25.72 -5.13
N THR A 22 -2.70 -26.11 -6.24
CA THR A 22 -2.10 -27.02 -7.25
C THR A 22 -1.62 -26.29 -8.50
N ASN A 23 -2.21 -25.14 -8.81
CA ASN A 23 -1.98 -24.34 -10.02
C ASN A 23 -1.04 -23.14 -9.80
N PHE A 24 -0.10 -23.24 -8.85
CA PHE A 24 0.77 -22.11 -8.46
C PHE A 24 1.50 -21.47 -9.64
N ARG A 25 2.07 -22.27 -10.55
CA ARG A 25 2.87 -21.76 -11.67
C ARG A 25 2.06 -20.87 -12.62
N GLU A 26 0.86 -21.31 -12.99
CA GLU A 26 -0.01 -20.60 -13.93
C GLU A 26 -0.64 -19.38 -13.26
N TRP A 27 -1.22 -19.56 -12.08
CA TRP A 27 -1.80 -18.47 -11.28
C TRP A 27 -0.77 -17.36 -10.99
N SER A 28 0.42 -17.73 -10.51
CA SER A 28 1.45 -16.74 -10.16
C SER A 28 1.93 -15.97 -11.39
N TYR A 29 2.06 -16.62 -12.54
CA TYR A 29 2.49 -15.96 -13.78
C TYR A 29 1.47 -14.93 -14.26
N GLU A 30 0.19 -15.31 -14.34
CA GLU A 30 -0.86 -14.40 -14.80
C GLU A 30 -1.10 -13.23 -13.84
N LEU A 31 -1.12 -13.51 -12.54
CA LEU A 31 -1.26 -12.45 -11.52
C LEU A 31 -0.08 -11.47 -11.58
N ARG A 32 1.15 -11.97 -11.74
CA ARG A 32 2.35 -11.12 -11.88
C ARG A 32 2.29 -10.23 -13.12
N LEU A 33 1.77 -10.71 -14.25
CA LEU A 33 1.61 -9.91 -15.46
C LEU A 33 0.67 -8.71 -15.23
N ILE A 34 -0.46 -8.94 -14.58
CA ILE A 34 -1.43 -7.88 -14.26
C ILE A 34 -0.82 -6.88 -13.29
N LEU A 35 -0.21 -7.36 -12.20
CA LEU A 35 0.46 -6.49 -11.23
C LEU A 35 1.60 -5.68 -11.87
N GLN A 36 2.30 -6.25 -12.85
CA GLN A 36 3.34 -5.53 -13.60
C GLN A 36 2.75 -4.44 -14.50
N GLN A 37 1.66 -4.73 -15.21
CA GLN A 37 0.95 -3.73 -16.04
C GLN A 37 0.47 -2.53 -15.22
N LEU A 38 0.05 -2.78 -13.97
CA LEU A 38 -0.44 -1.75 -13.05
C LEU A 38 0.68 -1.08 -12.24
N GLY A 39 1.94 -1.52 -12.39
CA GLY A 39 3.08 -1.01 -11.62
C GLY A 39 3.03 -1.37 -10.12
N LEU A 40 2.30 -2.42 -9.75
CA LEU A 40 2.11 -2.90 -8.38
C LEU A 40 3.11 -4.01 -7.99
N ILE A 41 3.80 -4.63 -8.96
CA ILE A 41 4.72 -5.74 -8.71
C ILE A 41 5.83 -5.40 -7.69
N GLY A 42 6.28 -4.14 -7.66
CA GLY A 42 7.30 -3.70 -6.72
C GLY A 42 6.85 -3.74 -5.25
N LEU A 43 5.55 -3.55 -4.99
CA LEU A 43 4.95 -3.65 -3.65
C LEU A 43 4.91 -5.10 -3.17
N VAL A 44 4.46 -6.02 -4.04
CA VAL A 44 4.34 -7.45 -3.70
C VAL A 44 5.70 -8.09 -3.47
N GLU A 45 6.73 -7.67 -4.23
CA GLU A 45 8.10 -8.17 -4.06
C GLU A 45 8.90 -7.41 -2.98
N ALA A 46 8.29 -6.47 -2.26
CA ALA A 46 8.96 -5.61 -1.28
C ALA A 46 10.27 -4.99 -1.80
N ARG A 47 10.28 -4.56 -3.07
CA ARG A 47 11.49 -3.98 -3.68
C ARG A 47 11.87 -2.68 -2.97
N VAL A 48 13.17 -2.40 -2.91
CA VAL A 48 13.70 -1.13 -2.38
C VAL A 48 12.99 0.05 -3.07
N GLY A 49 12.43 0.97 -2.27
CA GLY A 49 11.65 2.11 -2.75
C GLY A 49 10.14 1.86 -2.94
N HIS A 50 9.66 0.65 -2.66
CA HIS A 50 8.23 0.29 -2.69
C HIS A 50 7.70 -0.14 -1.31
N THR A 51 8.50 0.03 -0.26
CA THR A 51 8.08 -0.15 1.14
C THR A 51 7.26 1.04 1.62
N LEU A 52 6.52 0.87 2.71
CA LEU A 52 5.80 1.95 3.37
C LEU A 52 6.77 3.11 3.67
N PRO A 53 6.49 4.35 3.24
CA PRO A 53 7.33 5.50 3.56
C PRO A 53 7.29 5.84 5.05
N ASP A 54 8.43 6.21 5.63
CA ASP A 54 8.47 6.73 7.00
C ASP A 54 7.75 8.08 7.09
N GLU A 55 7.04 8.31 8.20
CA GLU A 55 6.36 9.59 8.46
C GLU A 55 7.39 10.73 8.60
N VAL A 56 7.19 11.80 7.83
CA VAL A 56 8.03 13.00 7.89
C VAL A 56 7.25 14.12 8.59
N THR A 57 7.52 14.30 9.87
CA THR A 57 6.93 15.35 10.68
C THR A 57 7.71 16.65 10.57
N GLN A 58 6.99 17.76 10.34
CA GLN A 58 7.56 19.09 10.43
C GLN A 58 7.10 19.72 11.75
N SER A 59 8.07 19.89 12.66
CA SER A 59 7.85 20.58 13.93
C SER A 59 8.08 22.09 13.73
N PHE A 60 7.07 22.90 14.01
CA PHE A 60 7.14 24.34 13.87
C PHE A 60 7.71 24.96 15.14
N TYR A 61 9.00 25.30 15.11
CA TYR A 61 9.61 26.10 16.17
C TYR A 61 9.49 27.59 15.86
N TYR A 62 8.98 28.37 16.81
CA TYR A 62 8.99 29.83 16.73
C TYR A 62 9.97 30.41 17.76
N CYS A 63 10.83 31.33 17.32
CA CYS A 63 11.65 32.15 18.20
C CYS A 63 10.85 33.38 18.64
N ILE A 64 10.36 33.41 19.87
CA ILE A 64 9.66 34.60 20.41
C ILE A 64 10.66 35.72 20.73
N PHE A 65 11.93 35.41 21.02
CA PHE A 65 13.04 36.38 21.21
C PHE A 65 14.39 35.78 20.77
N LYS A 66 15.31 36.62 20.26
CA LYS A 66 16.63 36.23 19.68
C LYS A 66 17.59 35.48 20.63
N SER A 67 17.22 35.22 21.88
CA SER A 67 18.13 34.74 22.93
C SER A 67 17.54 33.67 23.87
N HIS A 68 16.59 32.85 23.42
CA HIS A 68 16.02 31.76 24.23
C HIS A 68 15.87 30.41 23.48
N PRO A 69 15.80 29.27 24.20
CA PRO A 69 15.75 27.94 23.60
C PRO A 69 14.49 27.78 22.75
N LEU A 70 14.59 26.99 21.68
CA LEU A 70 13.46 26.61 20.84
C LEU A 70 12.37 25.98 21.72
N PHE A 71 11.23 26.66 21.89
CA PHE A 71 10.07 26.10 22.59
C PHE A 71 9.23 25.30 21.60
N HIS A 72 8.92 24.05 21.96
CA HIS A 72 7.91 23.26 21.27
C HIS A 72 6.54 23.89 21.58
N ASP A 73 5.83 24.34 20.54
CA ASP A 73 4.49 24.91 20.69
C ASP A 73 3.49 23.76 20.92
N PRO A 74 2.91 23.61 22.14
CA PRO A 74 1.96 22.53 22.42
C PRO A 74 0.62 22.70 21.71
N ASP A 75 0.31 23.91 21.19
CA ASP A 75 -0.94 24.22 20.50
C ASP A 75 -0.82 24.08 18.97
N ASN A 76 0.38 23.81 18.45
CA ASN A 76 0.62 23.59 17.03
C ASN A 76 1.00 22.11 16.75
N PRO A 77 0.05 21.28 16.30
CA PRO A 77 0.30 19.86 16.11
C PRO A 77 1.39 19.62 15.04
N GLU A 78 2.23 18.62 15.26
CA GLU A 78 3.19 18.17 14.25
C GLU A 78 2.46 17.84 12.94
N LEU A 79 2.88 18.48 11.86
CA LEU A 79 2.28 18.26 10.54
C LEU A 79 3.04 17.13 9.84
N ILE A 80 2.34 16.04 9.51
CA ILE A 80 2.87 14.99 8.63
C ILE A 80 2.88 15.53 7.21
N THR A 81 4.06 15.89 6.72
CA THR A 81 4.24 16.54 5.42
C THR A 81 4.05 15.60 4.23
N ASN A 82 4.24 14.29 4.45
CA ASN A 82 4.15 13.26 3.42
C ASN A 82 2.87 12.40 3.52
N ALA A 83 1.84 12.85 4.25
CA ALA A 83 0.60 12.09 4.43
C ALA A 83 -0.02 11.62 3.10
N ALA A 84 -0.03 12.47 2.07
CA ALA A 84 -0.54 12.11 0.75
C ALA A 84 0.26 10.99 0.05
N GLN A 85 1.57 10.89 0.30
CA GLN A 85 2.40 9.81 -0.24
C GLN A 85 2.13 8.49 0.50
N ILE A 86 1.92 8.57 1.82
CA ILE A 86 1.54 7.42 2.66
C ILE A 86 0.17 6.89 2.21
N ASP A 87 -0.83 7.77 2.06
CA ASP A 87 -2.17 7.39 1.59
C ASP A 87 -2.13 6.74 0.20
N ALA A 88 -1.33 7.29 -0.71
CA ALA A 88 -1.16 6.72 -2.05
C ALA A 88 -0.50 5.34 -2.01
N TRP A 89 0.46 5.12 -1.09
CA TRP A 89 1.07 3.81 -0.89
C TRP A 89 0.06 2.82 -0.31
N ILE A 90 -0.70 3.21 0.73
CA ILE A 90 -1.73 2.37 1.36
C ILE A 90 -2.77 1.93 0.33
N LEU A 91 -3.24 2.86 -0.51
CA LEU A 91 -4.20 2.54 -1.56
C LEU A 91 -3.67 1.49 -2.54
N ARG A 92 -2.39 1.59 -2.94
CA ARG A 92 -1.75 0.62 -3.84
C ARG A 92 -1.54 -0.74 -3.17
N ASP A 93 -1.19 -0.76 -1.89
CA ASP A 93 -1.07 -1.99 -1.10
C ASP A 93 -2.42 -2.70 -0.98
N VAL A 94 -3.47 -1.99 -0.57
CA VAL A 94 -4.84 -2.53 -0.50
C VAL A 94 -5.31 -3.05 -1.86
N THR A 95 -5.00 -2.33 -2.94
CA THR A 95 -5.31 -2.75 -4.31
C THR A 95 -4.61 -4.06 -4.65
N SER A 96 -3.32 -4.20 -4.35
CA SER A 96 -2.54 -5.42 -4.57
C SER A 96 -3.11 -6.60 -3.79
N ARG A 97 -3.43 -6.41 -2.50
CA ARG A 97 -4.08 -7.42 -1.67
C ARG A 97 -5.43 -7.84 -2.24
N ASN A 98 -6.24 -6.90 -2.71
CA ASN A 98 -7.53 -7.19 -3.34
C ASN A 98 -7.39 -8.08 -4.58
N TYR A 99 -6.38 -7.85 -5.42
CA TYR A 99 -6.09 -8.73 -6.56
C TYR A 99 -5.69 -10.15 -6.14
N ILE A 100 -4.82 -10.26 -5.14
CA ILE A 100 -4.41 -11.54 -4.57
C ILE A 100 -5.67 -12.25 -4.02
N PHE A 101 -6.46 -11.59 -3.18
CA PHE A 101 -7.70 -12.16 -2.63
C PHE A 101 -8.73 -12.52 -3.71
N ALA A 102 -8.87 -11.74 -4.78
CA ALA A 102 -9.85 -12.01 -5.83
C ALA A 102 -9.53 -13.32 -6.58
N THR A 103 -8.24 -13.63 -6.71
CA THR A 103 -7.74 -14.81 -7.42
C THR A 103 -7.53 -16.03 -6.53
N LEU A 104 -7.82 -15.95 -5.22
CA LEU A 104 -7.69 -17.08 -4.30
C LEU A 104 -9.02 -17.82 -4.08
N THR A 105 -8.94 -19.14 -3.90
CA THR A 105 -10.05 -19.93 -3.34
C THR A 105 -10.23 -19.63 -1.85
N ARG A 106 -11.44 -19.83 -1.31
CA ARG A 106 -11.76 -19.51 0.09
C ARG A 106 -10.79 -20.12 1.11
N PRO A 107 -10.41 -21.41 1.02
CA PRO A 107 -9.46 -22.00 1.98
C PRO A 107 -8.09 -21.32 1.96
N MET A 108 -7.62 -20.88 0.79
CA MET A 108 -6.33 -20.19 0.66
C MET A 108 -6.35 -18.78 1.27
N LYS A 109 -7.51 -18.14 1.35
CA LYS A 109 -7.66 -16.80 1.96
C LYS A 109 -7.50 -16.81 3.46
N GLU A 110 -7.88 -17.91 4.11
CA GLU A 110 -7.93 -18.00 5.58
C GLU A 110 -6.56 -17.79 6.21
N GLY A 111 -5.50 -18.29 5.56
CA GLY A 111 -4.11 -18.09 6.01
C GLY A 111 -3.58 -16.67 5.81
N LEU A 112 -4.28 -15.82 5.05
CA LEU A 112 -3.79 -14.49 4.65
C LEU A 112 -4.56 -13.35 5.32
N TYR A 113 -5.61 -13.63 6.10
CA TYR A 113 -6.39 -12.58 6.79
C TYR A 113 -5.59 -11.83 7.85
N SER A 114 -4.49 -12.42 8.35
CA SER A 114 -3.58 -11.76 9.29
C SER A 114 -2.48 -10.94 8.60
N CYS A 115 -2.41 -10.93 7.27
CA CYS A 115 -1.36 -10.22 6.55
C CYS A 115 -1.72 -8.74 6.38
N ASP A 116 -0.91 -7.87 6.98
CA ASP A 116 -1.14 -6.43 6.97
C ASP A 116 -0.68 -5.74 5.67
N THR A 117 0.16 -6.41 4.87
CA THR A 117 0.69 -5.88 3.60
C THR A 117 0.67 -6.94 2.50
N ALA A 118 0.64 -6.51 1.25
CA ALA A 118 0.70 -7.39 0.08
C ALA A 118 2.00 -8.18 -0.02
N ALA A 119 3.10 -7.65 0.53
CA ALA A 119 4.38 -8.33 0.61
C ALA A 119 4.41 -9.48 1.65
N ALA A 120 3.54 -9.40 2.65
CA ALA A 120 3.42 -10.42 3.70
C ALA A 120 2.46 -11.56 3.33
N MET A 121 1.75 -11.44 2.19
CA MET A 121 0.80 -12.45 1.69
C MET A 121 1.48 -13.56 0.87
#